data_AF-A0A543PWZ1-F1
#
_entry.id   AF-A0A543PWZ1-F1
#
_cell.length_a   1.000
_cell.length_b   1.000
_cell.length_c   1.000
_cell.angle_alpha   90.00
_cell.angle_beta   90.00
_cell.angle_gamma   90.00
#
_symmetry.space_group_name_H-M   'P 1'
#
loop_
_entity.id
_entity.type
_entity.pdbx_description
1 polymer ?
#
loop_
_entity_poly.entity_id
_entity_poly.type
_entity_poly.pdbx_seq_one_letter_code
_entity_poly.pdbx_strand_id
1 'polypeptide(L)'
;MSKGVRSRRTVRNAETMAYVVVTLAAAAAVTILAGCQKVEPLAVAGKAASSASVTTSSSSASSQPTSEASTSSPPPPTSTRPPTQPSTRPPAPPVKAKRIFWQNLKPGMCVRNPSNASVLYITVVDCSATHDAEVTLRALLTGTRKWPGDDAVDAAAEARCNAAFASYVGVPFEQSRLETDFYTTDRTGRSAGDRRLICLVYDPDNTSLTRSLRGSHL
;
A
#
# COMPACT_ATOMS: atom_id res chain seq x y z
N MET A 1 -5.17 27.93 -11.26
CA MET A 1 -5.97 26.93 -11.99
C MET A 1 -5.31 25.56 -11.81
N SER A 2 -5.57 24.92 -10.68
CA SER A 2 -4.90 23.68 -10.26
C SER A 2 -5.73 22.48 -10.73
N LYS A 3 -5.31 21.82 -11.81
CA LYS A 3 -5.89 20.53 -12.19
C LYS A 3 -5.20 19.46 -11.34
N GLY A 4 -5.87 19.05 -10.26
CA GLY A 4 -5.46 17.94 -9.42
C GLY A 4 -5.32 16.67 -10.27
N VAL A 5 -4.17 16.01 -10.13
CA VAL A 5 -3.93 14.67 -10.67
C VAL A 5 -4.80 13.72 -9.87
N ARG A 6 -6.02 13.46 -10.36
CA ARG A 6 -6.85 12.36 -9.88
C ARG A 6 -6.12 11.06 -10.19
N SER A 7 -5.97 10.23 -9.18
CA SER A 7 -5.45 8.86 -9.25
C SER A 7 -5.95 8.17 -10.53
N ARG A 8 -5.02 7.70 -11.37
CA ARG A 8 -5.37 7.01 -12.63
C ARG A 8 -6.19 5.73 -12.38
N ARG A 9 -6.21 5.22 -11.14
CA ARG A 9 -7.12 4.13 -10.72
C ARG A 9 -8.57 4.60 -10.64
N THR A 10 -8.89 5.76 -10.06
CA THR A 10 -10.29 6.24 -10.01
C THR A 10 -10.85 6.58 -11.39
N VAL A 11 -10.01 7.04 -12.32
CA VAL A 11 -10.46 7.40 -13.68
C VAL A 11 -10.70 6.14 -14.54
N ARG A 12 -9.82 5.13 -14.51
CA ARG A 12 -10.07 3.84 -15.21
C ARG A 12 -11.26 3.07 -14.62
N ASN A 13 -11.44 3.15 -13.30
CA ASN A 13 -12.53 2.44 -12.63
C ASN A 13 -13.90 3.09 -12.93
N ALA A 14 -13.96 4.42 -13.08
CA ALA A 14 -15.19 5.13 -13.44
C ALA A 14 -15.62 4.91 -14.90
N GLU A 15 -14.68 4.91 -15.85
CA GLU A 15 -15.00 4.65 -17.27
C GLU A 15 -15.41 3.20 -17.53
N THR A 16 -14.81 2.24 -16.82
CA THR A 16 -15.16 0.81 -16.96
C THR A 16 -16.50 0.48 -16.31
N MET A 17 -16.82 1.07 -15.15
CA MET A 17 -18.12 0.88 -14.49
C MET A 17 -19.29 1.49 -15.27
N ALA A 18 -19.09 2.64 -15.94
CA ALA A 18 -20.11 3.22 -16.80
C ALA A 18 -20.44 2.32 -18.01
N TYR A 19 -19.43 1.65 -18.60
CA TYR A 19 -19.62 0.76 -19.75
C TYR A 19 -20.33 -0.56 -19.37
N VAL A 20 -20.05 -1.10 -18.19
CA VAL A 20 -20.70 -2.33 -17.69
C VAL A 20 -22.17 -2.09 -17.30
N VAL A 21 -22.50 -0.93 -16.73
CA VAL A 21 -23.90 -0.59 -16.38
C VAL A 21 -24.75 -0.30 -17.63
N VAL A 22 -24.19 0.29 -18.68
CA VAL A 22 -24.91 0.55 -19.95
C VAL A 22 -25.14 -0.75 -20.74
N THR A 23 -24.25 -1.74 -20.65
CA THR A 23 -24.39 -3.00 -21.38
C THR A 23 -25.31 -4.02 -20.70
N LEU A 24 -25.50 -3.95 -19.37
CA LEU A 24 -26.46 -4.80 -18.65
C LEU A 24 -27.93 -4.41 -18.85
N ALA A 25 -28.24 -3.31 -19.55
CA ALA A 25 -29.60 -2.87 -19.85
C ALA A 25 -30.16 -3.40 -21.19
N ALA A 26 -29.41 -4.19 -21.97
CA ALA A 26 -29.84 -4.69 -23.27
C ALA A 26 -29.67 -6.22 -23.39
N ALA A 27 -30.37 -6.98 -22.55
CA ALA A 27 -30.61 -8.40 -22.79
C ALA A 27 -31.94 -8.84 -22.17
N ALA A 28 -33.04 -8.45 -22.81
CA ALA A 28 -34.34 -9.06 -22.58
C ALA A 28 -34.99 -9.39 -23.93
N ALA A 29 -35.51 -10.62 -24.02
CA ALA A 29 -36.32 -11.22 -25.08
C ALA A 29 -35.58 -11.76 -26.32
N VAL A 30 -35.44 -13.11 -26.40
CA VAL A 30 -36.13 -13.96 -27.39
C VAL A 30 -36.28 -15.38 -26.82
N THR A 31 -37.51 -15.90 -26.86
CA THR A 31 -38.00 -17.18 -26.36
C THR A 31 -37.97 -18.31 -27.41
N ILE A 32 -37.50 -19.50 -26.98
CA ILE A 32 -37.99 -20.89 -27.18
C ILE A 32 -38.38 -21.36 -28.60
N LEU A 33 -37.71 -22.43 -29.09
CA LEU A 33 -38.39 -23.57 -29.74
C LEU A 33 -37.84 -24.93 -29.28
N ALA A 34 -38.80 -25.84 -29.17
CA ALA A 34 -38.82 -27.20 -28.67
C ALA A 34 -37.70 -28.16 -29.12
N GLY A 35 -37.36 -29.09 -28.21
CA GLY A 35 -36.60 -30.30 -28.50
C GLY A 35 -36.68 -31.29 -27.34
N CYS A 36 -37.81 -32.00 -27.20
CA CYS A 36 -37.98 -33.13 -26.30
C CYS A 36 -37.16 -34.33 -26.77
N GLN A 37 -36.14 -34.79 -26.03
CA GLN A 37 -35.74 -36.21 -26.05
C GLN A 37 -35.28 -36.70 -24.66
N LYS A 38 -36.19 -37.46 -24.06
CA LYS A 38 -36.09 -38.66 -23.21
C LYS A 38 -34.84 -38.94 -22.36
N VAL A 39 -35.16 -39.16 -21.09
CA VAL A 39 -34.48 -39.80 -19.95
C VAL A 39 -33.87 -41.19 -20.21
N GLU A 40 -32.77 -41.50 -19.53
CA GLU A 40 -32.69 -42.55 -18.48
C GLU A 40 -31.38 -42.45 -17.66
N PRO A 41 -31.34 -42.90 -16.38
CA PRO A 41 -30.23 -42.71 -15.46
C PRO A 41 -29.41 -44.00 -15.20
N LEU A 42 -28.11 -43.87 -14.95
CA LEU A 42 -27.36 -44.84 -14.13
C LEU A 42 -26.81 -44.13 -12.90
N ALA A 43 -27.32 -44.57 -11.75
CA ALA A 43 -26.79 -44.28 -10.43
C ALA A 43 -25.42 -44.94 -10.25
N VAL A 44 -24.51 -44.28 -9.50
CA VAL A 44 -23.68 -45.00 -8.52
C VAL A 44 -23.19 -44.05 -7.42
N ALA A 45 -23.40 -44.51 -6.19
CA ALA A 45 -22.75 -44.23 -4.90
C ALA A 45 -21.84 -42.99 -4.78
N GLY A 46 -21.99 -42.09 -3.81
CA GLY A 46 -22.27 -42.37 -2.39
C GLY A 46 -20.98 -42.31 -1.57
N LYS A 47 -20.72 -41.17 -0.91
CA LYS A 47 -20.20 -41.14 0.46
C LYS A 47 -20.42 -39.76 1.09
N ALA A 48 -21.25 -39.75 2.12
CA ALA A 48 -21.36 -38.71 3.12
C ALA A 48 -20.22 -38.82 4.16
N ALA A 49 -19.86 -37.69 4.77
CA ALA A 49 -19.20 -37.48 6.07
C ALA A 49 -18.34 -36.20 5.97
N SER A 50 -18.30 -35.25 6.88
CA SER A 50 -18.95 -35.07 8.18
C SER A 50 -19.00 -33.58 8.47
N SER A 51 -20.15 -33.09 8.92
CA SER A 51 -20.26 -31.84 9.66
C SER A 51 -19.72 -32.07 11.07
N ALA A 52 -18.81 -31.21 11.53
CA ALA A 52 -18.47 -31.11 12.95
C ALA A 52 -18.79 -29.69 13.41
N SER A 53 -20.01 -29.55 13.95
CA SER A 53 -20.35 -28.47 14.87
C SER A 53 -19.69 -28.77 16.21
N VAL A 54 -18.96 -27.82 16.78
CA VAL A 54 -18.67 -27.81 18.22
C VAL A 54 -19.33 -26.59 18.84
N THR A 55 -20.15 -26.93 19.81
CA THR A 55 -21.04 -26.14 20.64
C THR A 55 -20.30 -25.31 21.69
N THR A 56 -20.76 -24.05 21.82
CA THR A 56 -21.04 -23.28 23.05
C THR A 56 -20.28 -23.60 24.33
N SER A 57 -19.74 -22.55 24.96
CA SER A 57 -19.90 -22.32 26.42
C SER A 57 -19.72 -20.83 26.73
N SER A 58 -20.81 -20.21 27.17
CA SER A 58 -20.87 -18.91 27.83
C SER A 58 -20.43 -19.03 29.29
N SER A 59 -19.87 -17.97 29.88
CA SER A 59 -19.95 -17.72 31.32
C SER A 59 -19.70 -16.24 31.61
N SER A 60 -20.74 -15.58 32.11
CA SER A 60 -20.75 -14.23 32.67
C SER A 60 -20.09 -14.20 34.05
N ALA A 61 -19.52 -13.05 34.44
CA ALA A 61 -19.55 -12.59 35.83
C ALA A 61 -19.30 -11.06 35.91
N SER A 62 -20.31 -10.37 36.45
CA SER A 62 -20.27 -8.98 36.90
C SER A 62 -19.25 -8.72 38.00
N SER A 63 -18.73 -7.48 38.09
CA SER A 63 -18.62 -6.68 39.34
C SER A 63 -18.11 -5.26 39.03
N GLN A 64 -18.96 -4.24 39.23
CA GLN A 64 -18.60 -2.96 39.86
C GLN A 64 -18.82 -3.13 41.39
N PRO A 65 -18.41 -2.25 42.34
CA PRO A 65 -18.09 -0.80 42.25
C PRO A 65 -16.93 -0.32 43.19
N THR A 66 -16.89 1.00 43.43
CA THR A 66 -16.25 1.81 44.52
C THR A 66 -14.86 2.39 44.22
N SER A 67 -14.70 3.73 44.11
CA SER A 67 -14.48 4.73 45.18
C SER A 67 -13.11 4.53 45.84
N GLU A 68 -12.23 5.49 46.15
CA GLU A 68 -12.24 6.94 46.25
C GLU A 68 -10.78 7.39 46.46
N ALA A 69 -10.50 8.68 46.30
CA ALA A 69 -9.49 9.47 47.03
C ALA A 69 -7.98 9.14 46.91
N SER A 70 -7.31 10.06 46.22
CA SER A 70 -6.23 10.92 46.75
C SER A 70 -5.16 10.30 47.65
N THR A 71 -3.94 10.20 47.13
CA THR A 71 -2.74 10.53 47.93
C THR A 71 -1.74 11.28 47.06
N SER A 72 -1.56 12.54 47.45
CA SER A 72 -0.61 13.52 46.97
C SER A 72 0.83 13.03 47.10
N SER A 73 1.51 12.87 45.96
CA SER A 73 2.96 12.73 45.92
C SER A 73 3.63 14.11 45.99
N PRO A 74 4.72 14.26 46.77
CA PRO A 74 5.44 15.52 46.93
C PRO A 74 6.13 15.95 45.63
N PRO A 75 6.34 17.26 45.42
CA PRO A 75 7.05 17.75 44.25
C PRO A 75 8.53 17.29 44.28
N PRO A 76 9.12 16.95 43.12
CA PRO A 76 10.55 16.68 43.03
C PRO A 76 11.35 17.95 43.41
N PRO A 77 12.57 17.80 43.95
CA PRO A 77 13.40 18.93 44.31
C PRO A 77 13.69 19.79 43.08
N THR A 78 13.54 21.09 43.29
CA THR A 78 13.86 22.18 42.37
C THR A 78 15.26 21.99 41.81
N SER A 79 15.37 21.36 40.64
CA SER A 79 16.57 21.48 39.82
C SER A 79 16.58 22.90 39.29
N THR A 80 17.43 23.72 39.89
CA THR A 80 17.86 25.02 39.41
C THR A 80 18.32 24.86 37.96
N ARG A 81 17.38 24.97 37.02
CA ARG A 81 17.69 25.03 35.60
C ARG A 81 18.49 26.32 35.40
N PRO A 82 19.72 26.26 34.86
CA PRO A 82 20.44 27.45 34.46
C PRO A 82 19.53 28.31 33.57
N PRO A 83 19.61 29.65 33.64
CA PRO A 83 18.72 30.53 32.88
C PRO A 83 18.69 30.08 31.43
N THR A 84 17.47 29.86 30.90
CA THR A 84 17.24 29.59 29.49
C THR A 84 17.77 30.78 28.71
N GLN A 85 19.02 30.69 28.28
CA GLN A 85 19.55 31.62 27.30
C GLN A 85 18.66 31.46 26.06
N PRO A 86 18.08 32.54 25.52
CA PRO A 86 17.48 32.52 24.21
C PRO A 86 18.54 31.96 23.26
N SER A 87 18.32 30.73 22.77
CA SER A 87 19.26 30.12 21.83
C SER A 87 19.16 30.92 20.53
N THR A 88 20.07 31.87 20.36
CA THR A 88 20.38 32.55 19.10
C THR A 88 21.07 31.62 18.10
N ARG A 89 20.99 30.29 18.30
CA ARG A 89 21.54 29.30 17.38
C ARG A 89 20.68 29.31 16.12
N PRO A 90 21.24 29.66 14.95
CA PRO A 90 20.55 29.50 13.69
C PRO A 90 20.01 28.08 13.58
N PRO A 91 18.78 27.87 13.06
CA PRO A 91 18.22 26.53 12.90
C PRO A 91 19.23 25.64 12.18
N ALA A 92 19.38 24.41 12.69
CA ALA A 92 20.35 23.45 12.17
C ALA A 92 20.20 23.34 10.64
N PRO A 93 21.31 23.22 9.89
CA PRO A 93 21.26 23.11 8.44
C PRO A 93 20.33 21.96 8.04
N PRO A 94 19.54 22.14 6.97
CA PRO A 94 18.57 21.15 6.55
C PRO A 94 19.26 19.81 6.30
N VAL A 95 18.62 18.76 6.80
CA VAL A 95 19.07 17.37 6.74
C VAL A 95 19.53 17.02 5.32
N LYS A 96 20.76 16.50 5.18
CA LYS A 96 21.50 16.41 3.92
C LYS A 96 20.70 15.68 2.83
N ALA A 97 20.10 16.44 1.92
CA ALA A 97 19.43 15.92 0.76
C ALA A 97 20.45 15.44 -0.28
N LYS A 98 20.23 14.27 -0.88
CA LYS A 98 21.07 13.70 -1.93
C LYS A 98 20.25 13.39 -3.18
N ARG A 99 20.76 13.73 -4.35
CA ARG A 99 20.19 13.31 -5.64
C ARG A 99 20.72 11.92 -5.98
N ILE A 100 19.83 10.94 -6.12
CA ILE A 100 20.17 9.55 -6.46
C ILE A 100 19.45 9.16 -7.75
N PHE A 101 20.17 8.55 -8.68
CA PHE A 101 19.56 8.00 -9.88
C PHE A 101 18.54 6.91 -9.50
N TRP A 102 17.31 6.92 -10.01
CA TRP A 102 16.20 6.08 -9.51
C TRP A 102 16.56 4.60 -9.39
N GLN A 103 17.36 4.10 -10.33
CA GLN A 103 17.80 2.73 -10.36
C GLN A 103 18.69 2.30 -9.19
N ASN A 104 19.24 3.27 -8.45
CA ASN A 104 20.11 3.08 -7.30
C ASN A 104 19.38 3.29 -5.97
N LEU A 105 18.07 3.55 -6.00
CA LEU A 105 17.23 3.59 -4.79
C LEU A 105 17.20 2.23 -4.12
N LYS A 106 17.28 2.21 -2.80
CA LYS A 106 17.32 0.99 -2.00
C LYS A 106 16.23 1.05 -0.93
N PRO A 107 15.72 -0.12 -0.48
CA PRO A 107 14.77 -0.17 0.64
C PRO A 107 15.27 0.65 1.84
N GLY A 108 14.38 1.43 2.48
CA GLY A 108 14.73 2.34 3.58
C GLY A 108 15.13 3.75 3.17
N MET A 109 15.20 4.05 1.86
CA MET A 109 15.43 5.43 1.42
C MET A 109 14.12 6.21 1.43
N CYS A 110 14.07 7.26 2.24
CA CYS A 110 12.98 8.24 2.24
C CYS A 110 13.19 9.27 1.14
N VAL A 111 12.20 9.42 0.26
CA VAL A 111 12.31 10.21 -0.97
C VAL A 111 11.36 11.39 -0.96
N ARG A 112 11.86 12.51 -1.45
CA ARG A 112 11.04 13.64 -1.85
C ARG A 112 10.71 13.54 -3.32
N ASN A 113 9.42 13.69 -3.59
CA ASN A 113 8.81 13.99 -4.85
C ASN A 113 8.86 12.84 -5.88
N PRO A 114 8.03 11.80 -5.70
CA PRO A 114 8.05 10.61 -6.55
C PRO A 114 7.25 10.75 -7.87
N SER A 115 6.49 11.83 -8.10
CA SER A 115 5.41 11.84 -9.11
C SER A 115 5.45 12.94 -10.19
N ASN A 116 6.53 13.72 -10.33
CA ASN A 116 6.64 14.80 -11.33
C ASN A 116 7.91 14.72 -12.21
N ALA A 117 7.64 14.46 -13.50
CA ALA A 117 8.38 14.82 -14.73
C ALA A 117 9.88 14.52 -14.88
N SER A 118 10.64 14.14 -13.86
CA SER A 118 12.05 13.73 -14.00
C SER A 118 12.38 12.55 -13.11
N VAL A 119 11.83 11.39 -13.49
CA VAL A 119 12.05 10.08 -12.84
C VAL A 119 13.53 9.68 -12.80
N LEU A 120 14.42 10.34 -13.55
CA LEU A 120 15.83 9.95 -13.60
C LEU A 120 16.54 10.11 -12.25
N TYR A 121 16.35 11.24 -11.55
CA TYR A 121 17.05 11.51 -10.29
C TYR A 121 16.08 11.93 -9.19
N ILE A 122 16.09 11.18 -8.10
CA ILE A 122 15.18 11.33 -6.97
C ILE A 122 15.94 11.93 -5.78
N THR A 123 15.30 12.84 -5.07
CA THR A 123 15.87 13.45 -3.88
C THR A 123 15.65 12.52 -2.69
N VAL A 124 16.72 11.99 -2.13
CA VAL A 124 16.72 11.17 -0.91
C VAL A 124 17.08 12.04 0.29
N VAL A 125 16.35 11.88 1.38
CA VAL A 125 16.58 12.54 2.67
C VAL A 125 16.62 11.51 3.79
N ASP A 126 17.06 11.92 4.98
CA ASP A 126 16.82 11.13 6.18
C ASP A 126 15.31 11.04 6.45
N CYS A 127 14.84 9.90 6.96
CA CYS A 127 13.42 9.70 7.22
C CYS A 127 12.86 10.59 8.33
N SER A 128 13.70 11.16 9.20
CA SER A 128 13.29 12.19 10.18
C SER A 128 13.02 13.55 9.54
N ALA A 129 13.54 13.78 8.33
CA ALA A 129 13.22 14.96 7.53
C ALA A 129 11.90 14.76 6.77
N THR A 130 11.24 15.86 6.42
CA THR A 130 10.04 15.83 5.59
C THR A 130 10.29 15.15 4.25
N HIS A 131 9.48 14.14 3.94
CA HIS A 131 9.51 13.37 2.69
C HIS A 131 8.11 12.91 2.28
N ASP A 132 8.01 12.37 1.07
CA ASP A 132 6.72 12.04 0.44
C ASP A 132 6.48 10.52 0.37
N ALA A 133 7.54 9.73 0.24
CA ALA A 133 7.45 8.27 0.15
C ALA A 133 8.71 7.59 0.69
N GLU A 134 8.63 6.28 0.90
CA GLU A 134 9.76 5.44 1.28
C GLU A 134 9.90 4.23 0.35
N VAL A 135 11.13 3.89 -0.01
CA VAL A 135 11.40 2.72 -0.86
C VAL A 135 11.24 1.45 -0.04
N THR A 136 10.40 0.52 -0.51
CA THR A 136 10.14 -0.77 0.14
C THR A 136 10.92 -1.92 -0.49
N LEU A 137 11.11 -1.88 -1.81
CA LEU A 137 11.75 -2.94 -2.58
C LEU A 137 12.62 -2.37 -3.70
N ARG A 138 13.76 -3.02 -3.96
CA ARG A 138 14.47 -2.95 -5.23
C ARG A 138 14.73 -4.37 -5.72
N ALA A 139 14.24 -4.69 -6.92
CA ALA A 139 14.33 -6.02 -7.50
C ALA A 139 14.48 -5.96 -9.03
N LEU A 140 14.56 -7.14 -9.65
CA LEU A 140 14.40 -7.32 -11.10
C LEU A 140 13.11 -8.10 -11.34
N LEU A 141 12.28 -7.62 -12.28
CA LEU A 141 11.17 -8.39 -12.81
C LEU A 141 11.69 -9.62 -13.56
N THR A 142 10.93 -10.71 -13.48
CA THR A 142 11.22 -11.95 -14.21
C THR A 142 10.87 -11.81 -15.69
N GLY A 143 11.21 -12.84 -16.48
CA GLY A 143 10.96 -12.88 -17.91
C GLY A 143 12.14 -12.41 -18.76
N THR A 144 11.92 -12.26 -20.06
CA THR A 144 13.00 -12.03 -21.04
C THR A 144 13.24 -10.53 -21.31
N ARG A 145 14.19 -10.24 -22.20
CA ARG A 145 14.47 -8.89 -22.73
C ARG A 145 13.39 -8.39 -23.70
N LYS A 146 12.50 -9.28 -24.17
CA LYS A 146 11.36 -8.89 -25.01
C LYS A 146 10.31 -8.20 -24.15
N TRP A 147 9.69 -7.14 -24.66
CA TRP A 147 8.60 -6.48 -23.97
C TRP A 147 7.36 -7.38 -23.92
N PRO A 148 6.84 -7.73 -22.73
CA PRO A 148 5.69 -8.63 -22.61
C PRO A 148 4.33 -7.92 -22.81
N GLY A 149 4.33 -6.60 -22.98
CA GLY A 149 3.13 -5.76 -22.93
C GLY A 149 3.08 -4.94 -21.64
N ASP A 150 2.47 -3.75 -21.70
CA ASP A 150 2.48 -2.82 -20.57
C ASP A 150 1.71 -3.41 -19.37
N ASP A 151 0.52 -3.98 -19.62
CA ASP A 151 -0.30 -4.64 -18.58
C ASP A 151 0.42 -5.79 -17.87
N ALA A 152 1.21 -6.58 -18.60
CA ALA A 152 1.97 -7.68 -18.03
C ALA A 152 3.15 -7.19 -17.16
N VAL A 153 3.76 -6.05 -17.52
CA VAL A 153 4.79 -5.42 -16.70
C VAL A 153 4.17 -4.83 -15.42
N ASP A 154 3.05 -4.12 -15.55
CA ASP A 154 2.35 -3.49 -14.43
C ASP A 154 1.85 -4.54 -13.45
N ALA A 155 1.16 -5.59 -13.92
CA ALA A 155 0.68 -6.67 -13.05
C ALA A 155 1.84 -7.39 -12.31
N ALA A 156 2.98 -7.61 -12.97
CA ALA A 156 4.15 -8.22 -12.34
C ALA A 156 4.80 -7.30 -11.31
N ALA A 157 4.81 -5.98 -11.56
CA ALA A 157 5.30 -4.97 -10.63
C ALA A 157 4.39 -4.87 -9.40
N GLU A 158 3.08 -4.71 -9.59
CA GLU A 158 2.09 -4.63 -8.53
C GLU A 158 2.14 -5.85 -7.60
N ALA A 159 2.17 -7.06 -8.17
CA ALA A 159 2.27 -8.29 -7.37
C ALA A 159 3.53 -8.32 -6.46
N ARG A 160 4.67 -7.86 -7.00
CA ARG A 160 5.93 -7.77 -6.25
C ARG A 160 5.88 -6.67 -5.18
N CYS A 161 5.30 -5.53 -5.50
CA CYS A 161 5.21 -4.39 -4.57
C CYS A 161 4.23 -4.66 -3.43
N ASN A 162 3.07 -5.26 -3.69
CA ASN A 162 2.11 -5.64 -2.66
C ASN A 162 2.69 -6.68 -1.68
N ALA A 163 3.45 -7.66 -2.19
CA ALA A 163 4.12 -8.64 -1.34
C ALA A 163 5.21 -7.99 -0.46
N ALA A 164 5.99 -7.07 -1.02
CA ALA A 164 7.01 -6.35 -0.27
C ALA A 164 6.41 -5.37 0.76
N PHE A 165 5.28 -4.75 0.43
CA PHE A 165 4.57 -3.83 1.30
C PHE A 165 4.28 -4.46 2.65
N ALA A 166 3.65 -5.64 2.68
CA ALA A 166 3.25 -6.30 3.92
C ALA A 166 4.45 -6.59 4.84
N SER A 167 5.54 -7.08 4.25
CA SER A 167 6.80 -7.36 4.97
C SER A 167 7.49 -6.09 5.47
N TYR A 168 7.26 -4.95 4.81
CA TYR A 168 7.91 -3.68 5.12
C TYR A 168 7.15 -2.87 6.17
N VAL A 169 5.85 -2.69 5.98
CA VAL A 169 4.96 -1.86 6.81
C VAL A 169 4.53 -2.61 8.07
N GLY A 170 4.38 -3.93 8.00
CA GLY A 170 3.98 -4.77 9.12
C GLY A 170 2.49 -5.09 9.19
N VAL A 171 1.70 -4.65 8.20
CA VAL A 171 0.29 -5.03 8.00
C VAL A 171 0.03 -5.33 6.52
N PRO A 172 -0.97 -6.19 6.18
CA PRO A 172 -1.35 -6.43 4.78
C PRO A 172 -1.78 -5.14 4.07
N PHE A 173 -1.54 -5.06 2.76
CA PHE A 173 -1.89 -3.88 1.95
C PHE A 173 -3.37 -3.52 2.05
N GLU A 174 -4.24 -4.52 2.06
CA GLU A 174 -5.70 -4.36 2.12
C GLU A 174 -6.21 -3.85 3.48
N GLN A 175 -5.37 -3.89 4.52
CA GLN A 175 -5.69 -3.44 5.88
C GLN A 175 -4.99 -2.11 6.23
N SER A 176 -4.19 -1.58 5.30
CA SER A 176 -3.45 -0.34 5.49
C SER A 176 -4.18 0.83 4.86
N ARG A 177 -3.99 2.03 5.42
CA ARG A 177 -4.37 3.27 4.73
C ARG A 177 -3.31 3.75 3.74
N LEU A 178 -2.10 3.18 3.81
CA LEU A 178 -0.99 3.56 2.94
C LEU A 178 -1.19 2.95 1.54
N GLU A 179 -0.68 3.64 0.54
CA GLU A 179 -0.66 3.15 -0.83
C GLU A 179 0.75 2.77 -1.28
N THR A 180 0.83 2.00 -2.37
CA THR A 180 2.09 1.62 -3.01
C THR A 180 2.09 2.02 -4.48
N ASP A 181 3.26 2.50 -4.94
CA ASP A 181 3.53 2.83 -6.35
C ASP A 181 4.89 2.26 -6.74
N PHE A 182 5.25 2.30 -8.02
CA PHE A 182 6.50 1.72 -8.50
C PHE A 182 7.14 2.47 -9.66
N TYR A 183 8.46 2.36 -9.74
CA TYR A 183 9.20 2.59 -10.96
C TYR A 183 9.63 1.27 -11.57
N THR A 184 9.45 1.17 -12.87
CA THR A 184 10.00 0.09 -13.67
C THR A 184 10.69 0.66 -14.90
N THR A 185 11.61 -0.11 -15.44
CA THR A 185 12.30 0.24 -16.67
C THR A 185 11.34 0.20 -17.86
N ASP A 186 11.61 1.04 -18.86
CA ASP A 186 10.81 1.10 -20.08
C ASP A 186 11.20 -0.01 -21.08
N ARG A 187 10.58 0.02 -22.26
CA ARG A 187 10.87 -0.90 -23.37
C ARG A 187 12.35 -0.91 -23.75
N THR A 188 12.97 0.27 -23.76
CA THR A 188 14.37 0.47 -24.14
C THR A 188 15.31 -0.14 -23.10
N GLY A 189 15.08 0.12 -21.81
CA GLY A 189 15.88 -0.48 -20.76
C GLY A 189 15.70 -2.00 -20.70
N ARG A 190 14.49 -2.51 -20.96
CA ARG A 190 14.25 -3.97 -21.02
C ARG A 190 14.97 -4.65 -22.17
N SER A 191 14.97 -4.07 -23.37
CA SER A 191 15.72 -4.64 -24.50
C SER A 191 17.23 -4.65 -24.23
N ALA A 192 17.73 -3.63 -23.53
CA ALA A 192 19.11 -3.58 -23.01
C ALA A 192 19.40 -4.59 -21.87
N GLY A 193 18.37 -5.22 -21.31
CA GLY A 193 18.48 -6.26 -20.27
C GLY A 193 18.20 -5.78 -18.85
N ASP A 194 17.91 -4.49 -18.66
CA ASP A 194 17.45 -3.97 -17.38
C ASP A 194 15.99 -4.34 -17.18
N ARG A 195 15.64 -4.93 -16.03
CA ARG A 195 14.25 -5.28 -15.65
C ARG A 195 13.92 -4.71 -14.28
N ARG A 196 14.56 -3.60 -13.90
CA ARG A 196 14.47 -3.05 -12.54
C ARG A 196 13.04 -2.73 -12.16
N LEU A 197 12.75 -3.03 -10.91
CA LEU A 197 11.58 -2.61 -10.18
C LEU A 197 12.03 -1.91 -8.90
N ILE A 198 11.48 -0.74 -8.64
CA ILE A 198 11.58 -0.02 -7.37
C ILE A 198 10.15 0.16 -6.85
N CYS A 199 9.84 -0.37 -5.67
CA CYS A 199 8.54 -0.16 -5.04
C CYS A 199 8.64 0.93 -3.97
N LEU A 200 7.61 1.75 -3.88
CA LEU A 200 7.46 2.84 -2.94
C LEU A 200 6.21 2.62 -2.08
N VAL A 201 6.24 3.13 -0.87
CA VAL A 201 5.08 3.28 0.01
C VAL A 201 4.91 4.75 0.39
N TYR A 202 3.67 5.23 0.43
CA TYR A 202 3.32 6.60 0.79
C TYR A 202 1.96 6.65 1.50
N ASP A 203 1.69 7.74 2.19
CA ASP A 203 0.38 8.03 2.78
C ASP A 203 -0.39 8.96 1.82
N PRO A 204 -1.51 8.52 1.21
CA PRO A 204 -2.26 9.36 0.27
C PRO A 204 -2.89 10.59 0.94
N ASP A 205 -3.09 10.55 2.26
CA ASP A 205 -3.67 11.63 3.06
C ASP A 205 -2.61 12.52 3.72
N ASN A 206 -1.33 12.15 3.66
CA ASN A 206 -0.23 12.89 4.25
C ASN A 206 1.00 12.97 3.36
N THR A 207 1.17 14.10 2.67
CA THR A 207 2.32 14.38 1.79
C THR A 207 3.54 14.92 2.55
N SER A 208 3.61 14.79 3.87
CA SER A 208 4.68 15.36 4.71
C SER A 208 5.07 14.40 5.83
N LEU A 209 5.60 13.24 5.45
CA LEU A 209 6.09 12.22 6.36
C LEU A 209 7.38 12.70 7.04
N THR A 210 7.51 12.43 8.34
CA THR A 210 8.70 12.81 9.15
C THR A 210 9.26 11.63 9.93
N ARG A 211 8.83 10.41 9.58
CA ARG A 211 9.33 9.14 10.12
C ARG A 211 9.29 8.09 9.01
N SER A 212 10.08 7.04 9.18
CA SER A 212 9.98 5.86 8.33
C SER A 212 8.62 5.19 8.51
N LEU A 213 8.08 4.65 7.41
CA LEU A 213 6.89 3.82 7.34
C LEU A 213 7.18 2.33 7.60
N ARG A 214 8.46 1.95 7.75
CA ARG A 214 8.84 0.59 8.13
C ARG A 214 8.28 0.22 9.50
N GLY A 215 7.55 -0.88 9.59
CA GLY A 215 6.95 -1.35 10.85
C GLY A 215 6.00 -0.34 11.48
N SER A 216 5.39 0.54 10.67
CA SER A 216 4.49 1.58 11.17
C SER A 216 3.09 1.05 11.49
N HIS A 217 2.70 -0.09 10.90
CA HIS A 217 1.37 -0.69 11.04
C HIS A 217 0.20 0.28 10.75
N LEU A 218 0.44 1.26 9.86
CA LEU A 218 -0.56 2.22 9.38
C LEU A 218 -1.40 1.64 8.24
#